data_AF-A0A353FB55-F1
#
_entry.id   AF-A0A353FB55-F1
#
_cell.length_a   1.000
_cell.length_b   1.000
_cell.length_c   1.000
_cell.angle_alpha   90.00
_cell.angle_beta   90.00
_cell.angle_gamma   90.00
#
_symmetry.space_group_name_H-M   'P 1'
#
loop_
_entity.id
_entity.type
_entity.pdbx_description
1 polymer ?
#
loop_
_entity_poly.entity_id
_entity_poly.type
_entity_poly.pdbx_seq_one_letter_code
_entity_poly.pdbx_strand_id
1 'polypeptide(L)'
;MKFGKVNNPETVDFTLPDDHPETARVLKEQGDKKNKPEIYIGCAKWNRSDLKGFYPRGTKDELEYYSRQFNSIELNATFYRPYGPDQYEKWTAKTPSDFKFFPKLNQEISHWKRLKDAEEVTENVVNATLALEGQLGMMFLQLRDDFKPKDIDRIEGFLKDFPK
;
A
#
# COMPACT_ATOMS: atom_id res chain seq x y z
N MET A 1 -13.69 -5.88 -14.42
CA MET A 1 -12.69 -6.95 -14.64
C MET A 1 -12.04 -7.26 -13.28
N LYS A 2 -12.03 -8.50 -12.79
CA LYS A 2 -11.33 -8.85 -11.52
C LYS A 2 -9.94 -9.37 -11.87
N PHE A 3 -9.03 -8.44 -12.19
CA PHE A 3 -7.66 -8.77 -12.54
C PHE A 3 -7.02 -9.61 -11.43
N GLY A 4 -6.35 -10.71 -11.79
CA GLY A 4 -5.68 -11.61 -10.85
C GLY A 4 -6.58 -12.49 -9.99
N LYS A 5 -7.92 -12.41 -10.08
CA LYS A 5 -8.80 -13.30 -9.31
C LYS A 5 -8.99 -14.64 -10.03
N VAL A 6 -8.65 -15.72 -9.35
CA VAL A 6 -8.94 -17.10 -9.74
C VAL A 6 -10.08 -17.69 -8.90
N ASN A 7 -10.76 -18.71 -9.41
CA ASN A 7 -11.83 -19.38 -8.67
C ASN A 7 -11.27 -20.35 -7.61
N ASN A 8 -10.18 -21.04 -7.96
CA ASN A 8 -9.55 -22.09 -7.15
C ASN A 8 -8.07 -21.72 -6.94
N PRO A 9 -7.75 -20.81 -6.00
CA PRO A 9 -6.36 -20.41 -5.76
C PRO A 9 -5.45 -21.57 -5.33
N GLU A 10 -6.01 -22.62 -4.73
CA GLU A 10 -5.30 -23.83 -4.33
C GLU A 10 -4.77 -24.66 -5.49
N THR A 11 -5.29 -24.46 -6.71
CA THR A 11 -4.80 -25.15 -7.91
C THR A 11 -3.82 -24.32 -8.71
N VAL A 12 -3.45 -23.12 -8.24
CA VAL A 12 -2.45 -22.28 -8.90
C VAL A 12 -1.06 -22.75 -8.50
N ASP A 13 -0.22 -23.00 -9.50
CA ASP A 13 1.21 -23.20 -9.30
C ASP A 13 1.87 -21.84 -9.01
N PHE A 14 2.29 -21.65 -7.77
CA PHE A 14 3.01 -20.46 -7.33
C PHE A 14 4.53 -20.63 -7.40
N THR A 15 5.03 -21.71 -8.01
CA THR A 15 6.46 -21.90 -8.22
C THR A 15 6.99 -20.80 -9.14
N LEU A 16 8.05 -20.13 -8.69
CA LEU A 16 8.74 -19.16 -9.53
C LEU A 16 9.46 -19.90 -10.66
N PRO A 17 9.47 -19.37 -11.89
CA PRO A 17 10.28 -19.93 -12.97
C PRO A 17 11.77 -19.83 -12.62
N ASP A 18 12.59 -20.55 -13.38
CA ASP A 18 14.05 -20.40 -13.29
C ASP A 18 14.47 -18.94 -13.47
N ASP A 19 15.46 -18.52 -12.69
CA ASP A 19 16.05 -17.19 -12.81
C ASP A 19 16.59 -16.98 -14.23
N HIS A 20 16.39 -15.77 -14.76
CA HIS A 20 17.05 -15.37 -16.00
C HIS A 20 18.58 -15.50 -15.85
N PRO A 21 19.33 -15.98 -16.86
CA PRO A 21 20.79 -16.17 -16.75
C PRO A 21 21.55 -14.92 -16.28
N GLU A 22 21.05 -13.74 -16.63
CA GLU A 22 21.64 -12.45 -16.21
C GLU A 22 21.42 -12.10 -14.74
N THR A 23 20.44 -12.70 -14.06
CA THR A 23 20.12 -12.39 -12.64
C THR A 23 21.34 -12.61 -11.76
N ALA A 24 22.03 -13.74 -11.94
CA ALA A 24 23.23 -14.05 -11.17
C ALA A 24 24.36 -13.04 -11.39
N ARG A 25 24.55 -12.57 -12.64
CA ARG A 25 25.55 -11.56 -12.98
C ARG A 25 25.24 -10.23 -12.31
N VAL A 26 23.99 -9.75 -12.44
CA VAL A 26 23.54 -8.48 -11.84
C VAL A 26 23.63 -8.51 -10.32
N LEU A 27 23.16 -9.57 -9.66
CA LEU A 27 23.24 -9.70 -8.20
C LEU A 27 24.68 -9.83 -7.70
N LYS A 28 25.60 -10.38 -8.51
CA LYS A 28 27.02 -10.42 -8.18
C LYS A 28 27.69 -9.05 -8.29
N GLU A 29 27.37 -8.29 -9.32
CA GLU A 29 27.98 -6.98 -9.60
C GLU A 29 27.37 -5.85 -8.77
N GLN A 30 26.05 -5.86 -8.56
CA GLN A 30 25.31 -4.74 -7.98
C GLN A 30 24.39 -5.13 -6.82
N GLY A 31 24.30 -6.43 -6.49
CA GLY A 31 23.45 -6.88 -5.39
C GLY A 31 23.96 -6.35 -4.04
N ASP A 32 23.05 -5.82 -3.24
CA ASP A 32 23.36 -5.50 -1.84
C ASP A 32 23.63 -6.80 -1.08
N LYS A 33 24.89 -6.99 -0.69
CA LYS A 33 25.36 -8.18 0.04
C LYS A 33 25.31 -7.98 1.56
N LYS A 34 25.07 -6.75 2.03
CA LYS A 34 25.18 -6.37 3.43
C LYS A 34 23.82 -6.37 4.11
N ASN A 35 22.80 -5.89 3.41
CA ASN A 35 21.46 -5.79 3.96
C ASN A 35 20.59 -6.96 3.50
N LYS A 36 19.73 -7.44 4.39
CA LYS A 36 18.65 -8.37 4.04
C LYS A 36 17.43 -7.57 3.66
N PRO A 37 16.65 -7.98 2.63
CA PRO A 37 15.41 -7.31 2.30
C PRO A 37 14.40 -7.49 3.44
N GLU A 38 13.70 -6.41 3.79
CA GLU A 38 12.50 -6.48 4.61
C GLU A 38 11.31 -6.77 3.70
N ILE A 39 10.50 -7.77 4.07
CA ILE A 39 9.37 -8.23 3.25
C ILE A 39 8.08 -8.02 4.03
N TYR A 40 7.18 -7.25 3.41
CA TYR A 40 5.86 -6.93 3.95
C TYR A 40 4.79 -7.51 3.03
N ILE A 41 3.94 -8.38 3.60
CA ILE A 41 2.91 -9.13 2.88
C ILE A 41 1.56 -8.82 3.52
N GLY A 42 0.63 -8.41 2.67
CA GLY A 42 -0.73 -8.05 3.07
C GLY A 42 -1.67 -7.95 1.88
N CYS A 43 -2.95 -7.75 2.21
CA CYS A 43 -4.04 -7.51 1.29
C CYS A 43 -4.27 -6.00 1.09
N ALA A 44 -5.06 -5.66 0.07
CA ALA A 44 -5.58 -4.31 -0.21
C ALA A 44 -6.64 -3.81 0.78
N LYS A 45 -7.23 -4.73 1.55
CA LYS A 45 -8.34 -4.51 2.48
C LYS A 45 -8.35 -5.61 3.54
N TRP A 46 -8.90 -5.31 4.71
CA TRP A 46 -9.02 -6.24 5.84
C TRP A 46 -10.47 -6.52 6.24
N ASN A 47 -11.44 -6.25 5.36
CA ASN A 47 -12.83 -6.46 5.73
C ASN A 47 -13.31 -7.88 5.39
N ARG A 48 -14.29 -8.39 6.14
CA ARG A 48 -14.90 -9.72 5.90
C ARG A 48 -15.50 -9.91 4.51
N SER A 49 -16.01 -8.84 3.91
CA SER A 49 -16.71 -8.96 2.62
C SER A 49 -15.75 -9.36 1.49
N ASP A 50 -14.51 -8.87 1.55
CA ASP A 50 -13.45 -9.18 0.61
C ASP A 50 -12.68 -10.46 1.02
N LEU A 51 -12.46 -10.68 2.33
CA LEU A 51 -11.74 -11.85 2.87
C LEU A 51 -12.71 -12.88 3.48
N LYS A 52 -13.55 -13.46 2.62
CA LYS A 52 -14.54 -14.47 3.04
C LYS A 52 -13.86 -15.73 3.58
N GLY A 53 -14.37 -16.25 4.70
CA GLY A 53 -13.86 -17.47 5.34
C GLY A 53 -12.54 -17.30 6.11
N PHE A 54 -11.92 -16.11 6.04
CA PHE A 54 -10.66 -15.82 6.74
C PHE A 54 -10.85 -15.57 8.24
N TYR A 55 -11.97 -14.94 8.62
CA TYR A 55 -12.23 -14.57 10.02
C TYR A 55 -13.00 -15.67 10.77
N PRO A 56 -12.51 -16.11 11.95
CA PRO A 56 -13.26 -17.00 12.82
C PRO A 56 -14.65 -16.45 13.19
N ARG A 57 -15.58 -17.37 13.47
CA ARG A 57 -16.91 -16.97 13.94
C ARG A 57 -16.79 -16.21 15.26
N GLY A 58 -17.42 -15.04 15.33
CA GLY A 58 -17.42 -14.22 16.54
C GLY A 58 -16.25 -13.24 16.66
N THR A 59 -15.37 -13.13 15.65
CA THR A 59 -14.41 -12.03 15.59
C THR A 59 -15.14 -10.70 15.80
N LYS A 60 -14.60 -9.84 16.67
CA LYS A 60 -15.19 -8.53 16.96
C LYS A 60 -14.50 -7.41 16.19
N ASP A 61 -13.18 -7.46 16.13
CA ASP A 61 -12.35 -6.52 15.39
C ASP A 61 -11.58 -7.24 14.28
N GLU A 62 -11.84 -6.84 13.04
CA GLU A 62 -11.24 -7.45 11.86
C GLU A 62 -9.78 -7.03 11.67
N LEU A 63 -9.41 -5.81 12.05
CA LEU A 63 -8.04 -5.31 11.91
C LEU A 63 -7.12 -5.98 12.93
N GLU A 64 -7.58 -6.11 14.18
CA GLU A 64 -6.80 -6.79 15.22
C GLU A 64 -6.51 -8.25 14.83
N TYR A 65 -7.51 -8.97 14.32
CA TYR A 65 -7.29 -10.34 13.85
C TYR A 65 -6.37 -10.38 12.63
N TYR A 66 -6.64 -9.54 11.61
CA TYR A 66 -5.89 -9.49 10.36
C TYR A 66 -4.40 -9.23 10.59
N SER A 67 -4.07 -8.25 11.44
CA SER A 67 -2.70 -7.83 11.72
C SER A 67 -1.86 -8.86 12.50
N ARG A 68 -2.49 -9.93 13.00
CA ARG A 68 -1.79 -11.10 13.57
C ARG A 68 -1.48 -12.18 12.55
N GLN A 69 -2.08 -12.12 11.36
CA GLN A 69 -1.88 -13.09 10.27
C GLN A 69 -0.96 -12.52 9.16
N PHE A 70 -1.01 -11.21 8.95
CA PHE A 70 -0.21 -10.47 7.98
C PHE A 70 0.59 -9.38 8.70
N ASN A 71 1.78 -9.05 8.18
CA ASN A 71 2.63 -8.00 8.75
C ASN A 71 2.42 -6.62 8.10
N SER A 72 1.55 -6.53 7.10
CA SER A 72 1.22 -5.23 6.50
C SER A 72 -0.18 -5.15 5.89
N ILE A 73 -0.53 -3.94 5.47
CA ILE A 73 -1.71 -3.67 4.66
C ILE A 73 -1.46 -2.59 3.62
N GLU A 74 -1.87 -2.87 2.38
CA GLU A 74 -2.07 -1.83 1.37
C GLU A 74 -3.37 -1.10 1.71
N LEU A 75 -3.26 0.05 2.38
CA LEU A 75 -4.39 0.77 2.95
C LEU A 75 -5.12 1.56 1.85
N ASN A 76 -5.99 0.89 1.10
CA ASN A 76 -6.77 1.51 0.03
C ASN A 76 -7.94 2.37 0.52
N ALA A 77 -8.36 2.26 1.78
CA ALA A 77 -9.46 3.05 2.30
C ALA A 77 -9.19 4.57 2.17
N THR A 78 -7.93 4.99 2.34
CA THR A 78 -7.47 6.38 2.26
C THR A 78 -7.57 6.96 0.84
N PHE A 79 -7.57 6.09 -0.18
CA PHE A 79 -7.80 6.51 -1.57
C PHE A 79 -9.20 7.11 -1.76
N TYR A 80 -10.22 6.51 -1.14
CA TYR A 80 -11.60 6.93 -1.34
C TYR A 80 -12.07 7.99 -0.34
N ARG A 81 -11.49 8.00 0.86
CA ARG A 81 -11.92 8.87 1.95
C ARG A 81 -10.70 9.43 2.70
N PRO A 82 -10.64 10.74 2.97
CA PRO A 82 -9.67 11.28 3.91
C PRO A 82 -10.04 10.87 5.33
N TYR A 83 -9.02 10.54 6.12
CA TYR A 83 -9.13 10.22 7.54
C TYR A 83 -8.30 11.22 8.35
N GLY A 84 -8.79 11.61 9.51
CA GLY A 84 -8.02 12.41 10.46
C GLY A 84 -7.05 11.56 11.29
N PRO A 85 -6.10 12.20 12.01
CA PRO A 85 -5.08 11.53 12.82
C PRO A 85 -5.69 10.52 13.83
N ASP A 86 -6.77 10.88 14.53
CA ASP A 86 -7.48 10.00 15.47
C ASP A 86 -7.83 8.61 14.91
N GLN A 87 -8.09 8.52 13.62
CA GLN A 87 -8.43 7.23 13.01
C GLN A 87 -7.19 6.37 12.79
N TYR A 88 -6.06 6.99 12.42
CA TYR A 88 -4.78 6.30 12.30
C TYR A 88 -4.28 5.85 13.67
N GLU A 89 -4.39 6.68 14.70
CA GLU A 89 -4.07 6.30 16.09
C GLU A 89 -4.91 5.10 16.57
N LYS A 90 -6.20 5.08 16.22
CA LYS A 90 -7.07 3.92 16.51
C LYS A 90 -6.65 2.67 15.75
N TRP A 91 -6.05 2.80 14.57
CA TRP A 91 -5.54 1.66 13.81
C TRP A 91 -4.22 1.16 14.38
N THR A 92 -3.26 2.04 14.67
CA THR A 92 -1.97 1.68 15.27
C THR A 92 -2.19 0.93 16.59
N ALA A 93 -3.03 1.46 17.48
CA ALA A 93 -3.34 0.87 18.78
C ALA A 93 -3.95 -0.56 18.71
N LYS A 94 -4.46 -0.99 17.55
CA LYS A 94 -5.07 -2.31 17.35
C LYS A 94 -4.13 -3.33 16.71
N THR A 95 -2.94 -2.93 16.32
CA THR A 95 -2.01 -3.76 15.55
C THR A 95 -0.70 -3.97 16.28
N PRO A 96 0.03 -5.07 16.03
CA PRO A 96 1.39 -5.25 16.54
C PRO A 96 2.31 -4.09 16.12
N SER A 97 3.31 -3.75 16.95
CA SER A 97 4.19 -2.60 16.71
C SER A 97 5.04 -2.70 15.43
N ASP A 98 5.25 -3.90 14.92
CA ASP A 98 5.97 -4.20 13.68
C ASP A 98 5.06 -4.25 12.44
N PHE A 99 3.74 -4.15 12.62
CA PHE A 99 2.79 -4.11 11.51
C PHE A 99 2.90 -2.78 10.75
N LYS A 100 2.94 -2.86 9.41
CA LYS A 100 3.08 -1.68 8.55
C LYS A 100 1.82 -1.35 7.76
N PHE A 101 1.39 -0.10 7.81
CA PHE A 101 0.36 0.45 6.95
C PHE A 101 1.02 1.12 5.75
N PHE A 102 0.57 0.82 4.54
CA PHE A 102 1.01 1.47 3.30
C PHE A 102 -0.17 2.29 2.77
N PRO A 103 -0.32 3.58 3.16
CA PRO A 103 -1.45 4.40 2.75
C PRO A 103 -1.38 4.75 1.27
N LYS A 104 -2.50 4.58 0.59
CA LYS A 104 -2.65 5.11 -0.77
C LYS A 104 -3.05 6.58 -0.69
N LEU A 105 -2.38 7.44 -1.46
CA LEU A 105 -2.76 8.84 -1.57
C LEU A 105 -4.20 8.98 -2.10
N ASN A 106 -4.91 10.00 -1.60
CA ASN A 106 -6.33 10.18 -1.90
C ASN A 106 -6.59 10.38 -3.41
N GLN A 107 -7.70 9.85 -3.91
CA GLN A 107 -8.10 9.97 -5.31
C GLN A 107 -8.30 11.43 -5.75
N GLU A 108 -8.56 12.35 -4.81
CA GLU A 108 -8.61 13.78 -5.12
C GLU A 108 -7.31 14.25 -5.77
N ILE A 109 -6.15 13.77 -5.30
CA ILE A 109 -4.82 14.14 -5.79
C ILE A 109 -4.62 13.63 -7.23
N SER A 110 -4.71 12.31 -7.44
CA SER A 110 -4.33 11.70 -8.73
C SER A 110 -5.47 11.60 -9.74
N HIS A 111 -6.72 11.49 -9.30
CA HIS A 111 -7.86 11.24 -10.18
C HIS A 111 -8.68 12.50 -10.48
N TRP A 112 -8.94 13.34 -9.48
CA TRP A 112 -9.78 14.54 -9.68
C TRP A 112 -8.93 15.73 -10.12
N LYS A 113 -7.93 16.09 -9.33
CA LYS A 113 -6.98 17.18 -9.61
C LYS A 113 -5.95 16.82 -10.67
N ARG A 114 -5.75 15.52 -10.93
CA ARG A 114 -4.76 15.01 -11.90
C ARG A 114 -3.37 15.61 -11.68
N LEU A 115 -2.97 15.69 -10.40
CA LEU A 115 -1.71 16.25 -9.91
C LEU A 115 -1.53 17.76 -10.15
N LYS A 116 -2.61 18.52 -10.32
CA LYS A 116 -2.58 19.99 -10.46
C LYS A 116 -3.21 20.65 -9.25
N ASP A 117 -2.57 21.68 -8.70
CA ASP A 117 -3.07 22.45 -7.56
C ASP A 117 -3.50 21.51 -6.40
N ALA A 118 -2.64 20.52 -6.11
CA ALA A 118 -2.91 19.42 -5.20
C ALA A 118 -2.07 19.48 -3.91
N GLU A 119 -1.36 20.58 -3.68
CA GLU A 119 -0.40 20.76 -2.59
C GLU A 119 -1.11 20.67 -1.23
N GLU A 120 -2.16 21.47 -1.03
CA GLU A 120 -2.92 21.52 0.23
C GLU A 120 -3.54 20.16 0.59
N VAL A 121 -4.18 19.49 -0.37
CA VAL A 121 -4.78 18.17 -0.12
C VAL A 121 -3.70 17.11 0.15
N THR A 122 -2.54 17.22 -0.50
CA THR A 122 -1.42 16.30 -0.26
C THR A 122 -0.83 16.50 1.12
N GLU A 123 -0.60 17.75 1.52
CA GLU A 123 -0.12 18.11 2.85
C GLU A 123 -1.08 17.61 3.94
N ASN A 124 -2.39 17.84 3.78
CA ASN A 124 -3.40 17.35 4.71
C ASN A 124 -3.39 15.82 4.85
N VAL A 125 -3.27 15.09 3.73
CA VAL A 125 -3.20 13.62 3.75
C VAL A 125 -1.92 13.14 4.41
N VAL A 126 -0.77 13.72 4.05
CA VAL A 126 0.54 13.34 4.62
C VAL A 126 0.55 13.61 6.13
N ASN A 127 0.18 14.81 6.56
CA ASN A 127 0.15 15.19 7.97
C ASN A 127 -0.75 14.26 8.80
N ALA A 128 -1.93 13.90 8.28
CA ALA A 128 -2.82 12.97 8.98
C ALA A 128 -2.20 11.56 9.10
N THR A 129 -1.47 11.09 8.09
CA THR A 129 -0.82 9.76 8.13
C THR A 129 0.39 9.68 9.06
N LEU A 130 0.98 10.80 9.47
CA LEU A 130 2.09 10.81 10.43
C LEU A 130 1.70 10.19 11.78
N ALA A 131 0.41 10.18 12.12
CA ALA A 131 -0.13 9.48 13.29
C ALA A 131 0.03 7.95 13.24
N LEU A 132 0.47 7.38 12.11
CA LEU A 132 0.91 5.98 12.01
C LEU A 132 2.30 5.75 12.61
N GLU A 133 3.09 6.81 12.83
CA GLU A 133 4.42 6.79 13.46
C GLU A 133 5.33 5.67 12.89
N GLY A 134 5.92 4.85 13.76
CA GLY A 134 6.78 3.73 13.39
C GLY A 134 6.08 2.64 12.59
N GLN A 135 4.75 2.67 12.47
CA GLN A 135 3.96 1.74 11.65
C GLN A 135 3.63 2.30 10.26
N LEU A 136 4.03 3.55 9.97
CA LEU A 136 3.96 4.10 8.62
C LEU A 136 4.96 3.35 7.72
N GLY A 137 4.42 2.69 6.71
CA GLY A 137 5.15 2.19 5.55
C GLY A 137 5.19 3.22 4.43
N MET A 138 5.65 2.80 3.26
CA MET A 138 5.73 3.67 2.09
C MET A 138 4.31 4.07 1.63
N MET A 139 4.04 5.37 1.61
CA MET A 139 2.87 5.91 0.92
C MET A 139 3.04 5.75 -0.59
N PHE A 140 1.94 5.52 -1.30
CA PHE A 140 2.01 5.35 -2.75
C PHE A 140 0.88 6.06 -3.49
N LEU A 141 1.19 6.44 -4.72
CA LEU A 141 0.31 7.14 -5.64
C LEU A 141 -0.05 6.20 -6.78
N GLN A 142 -1.34 5.96 -7.00
CA GLN A 142 -1.82 5.32 -8.22
C GLN A 142 -2.42 6.37 -9.14
N LEU A 143 -1.95 6.40 -10.38
CA LEU A 143 -2.46 7.26 -11.44
C LEU A 143 -3.67 6.61 -12.14
N ARG A 144 -4.44 7.44 -12.84
CA ARG A 144 -5.53 6.99 -13.71
C ARG A 144 -5.02 6.12 -14.86
N ASP A 145 -5.89 5.25 -15.37
CA ASP A 145 -5.66 4.45 -16.58
C ASP A 145 -5.42 5.28 -17.86
N ASP A 146 -6.00 6.49 -17.90
CA ASP A 146 -5.84 7.47 -18.96
C ASP A 146 -4.56 8.30 -18.85
N PHE A 147 -3.75 8.14 -17.80
CA PHE A 147 -2.48 8.86 -17.66
C PHE A 147 -1.47 8.35 -18.71
N LYS A 148 -0.88 9.25 -19.49
CA LYS A 148 0.03 8.90 -20.60
C LYS A 148 1.42 9.50 -20.40
N PRO A 149 2.47 8.97 -21.04
CA PRO A 149 3.83 9.51 -20.93
C PRO A 149 3.94 11.02 -21.23
N LYS A 150 3.08 11.56 -22.09
CA LYS A 150 3.03 13.02 -22.38
C LYS A 150 2.64 13.89 -21.17
N ASP A 151 2.08 13.30 -20.11
CA ASP A 151 1.66 14.01 -18.90
C ASP A 151 2.72 13.95 -17.78
N ILE A 152 3.92 13.43 -18.07
CA ILE A 152 4.98 13.17 -17.05
C ILE A 152 5.42 14.41 -16.28
N ASP A 153 5.39 15.59 -16.90
CA ASP A 153 5.72 16.87 -16.26
C ASP A 153 4.86 17.14 -15.02
N ARG A 154 3.64 16.60 -14.97
CA ARG A 154 2.76 16.72 -13.80
C ARG A 154 3.26 15.91 -12.61
N ILE A 155 3.87 14.75 -12.84
CA ILE A 155 4.51 13.96 -11.79
C ILE A 155 5.74 14.72 -11.29
N GLU A 156 6.55 15.27 -12.18
CA GLU A 156 7.73 16.04 -11.78
C GLU A 156 7.36 17.25 -10.94
N GLY A 157 6.34 18.02 -11.33
CA GLY A 157 5.82 19.14 -10.54
C GLY A 157 5.34 18.67 -9.17
N PHE A 158 4.44 17.69 -9.14
CA PHE A 158 3.91 17.13 -7.90
C PHE A 158 5.00 16.62 -6.94
N LEU A 159 6.04 15.97 -7.46
CA LEU A 159 7.14 15.45 -6.63
C LEU A 159 8.05 16.56 -6.09
N LYS A 160 8.21 17.67 -6.82
CA LYS A 160 8.97 18.83 -6.33
C LYS A 160 8.28 19.51 -5.14
N ASP A 161 6.95 19.53 -5.17
CA ASP A 161 6.10 20.15 -4.15
C ASP A 161 5.64 19.16 -3.07
N PHE A 162 6.11 17.90 -3.12
CA PHE A 162 5.72 16.89 -2.15
C PHE A 162 6.16 17.29 -0.72
N PRO A 163 5.27 17.17 0.29
CA PRO A 163 5.60 17.53 1.67
C PRO A 163 6.87 16.84 2.18
N LYS A 164 7.68 17.56 2.98
CA LYS A 164 8.98 17.11 3.49
C LYS A 164 8.95 16.84 4.98
#